data_AF-A0A1M7NB99-F1
#
_entry.id   AF-A0A1M7NB99-F1
#
_cell.length_a   1.000
_cell.length_b   1.000
_cell.length_c   1.000
_cell.angle_alpha   90.00
_cell.angle_beta   90.00
_cell.angle_gamma   90.00
#
_symmetry.space_group_name_H-M   'P 1'
#
loop_
_entity.id
_entity.type
_entity.pdbx_description
1 polymer ?
#
loop_
_entity_poly.entity_id
_entity_poly.type
_entity_poly.pdbx_seq_one_letter_code
_entity_poly.pdbx_strand_id
1 'polypeptide(L)' 'MKAEESKGNWDEQKDKLKQKFAALTDNDMLFKEGTKDELITKLQQKLGKTKEELLKIIEGL' A
#
# COMPACT_ATOMS: atom_id res chain seq x y z
N MET A 1 -14.88 -17.71 12.78
CA MET A 1 -15.57 -17.32 11.54
C MET A 1 -14.63 -16.37 10.82
N LYS A 2 -14.14 -16.77 9.64
CA LYS A 2 -13.03 -16.15 8.90
C LYS A 2 -13.60 -15.49 7.65
N ALA A 3 -13.40 -14.17 7.46
CA ALA A 3 -13.36 -13.47 6.16
C ALA A 3 -13.36 -11.91 6.25
N GLU A 4 -13.01 -11.28 7.37
CA GLU A 4 -12.92 -9.80 7.45
C GLU A 4 -11.49 -9.25 7.64
N GLU A 5 -10.50 -10.11 7.88
CA GLU A 5 -9.12 -9.68 8.20
C GLU A 5 -8.37 -9.09 6.99
N SER A 6 -8.71 -9.45 5.74
CA SER A 6 -7.93 -9.02 4.57
C SER A 6 -8.17 -7.57 4.12
N LYS A 7 -9.32 -6.96 4.47
CA LYS A 7 -9.61 -5.55 4.13
C LYS A 7 -9.08 -4.60 5.20
N GLY A 8 -9.27 -4.94 6.48
CA GLY A 8 -8.77 -4.13 7.59
C GLY A 8 -7.24 -3.97 7.58
N ASN A 9 -6.50 -5.02 7.17
CA ASN A 9 -5.04 -4.98 7.13
C ASN A 9 -4.48 -3.97 6.11
N TRP A 10 -5.17 -3.76 4.98
CA TRP A 10 -4.61 -2.97 3.88
C TRP A 10 -4.62 -1.46 4.17
N ASP A 11 -5.67 -0.95 4.81
CA ASP A 11 -5.73 0.46 5.19
C ASP A 11 -4.72 0.78 6.32
N GLU A 12 -4.45 -0.16 7.23
CA GLU A 12 -3.39 0.00 8.23
C GLU A 12 -1.98 -0.10 7.61
N GLN A 13 -1.76 -1.07 6.71
CA GLN A 13 -0.50 -1.21 5.98
C GLN A 13 -0.19 0.03 5.13
N LYS A 14 -1.20 0.66 4.54
CA LYS A 14 -1.07 1.95 3.86
C LYS A 14 -0.65 3.04 4.83
N ASP A 15 -1.31 3.18 5.97
CA ASP A 15 -0.94 4.24 6.92
C ASP A 15 0.50 4.09 7.39
N LYS A 16 0.91 2.85 7.71
CA LYS A 16 2.30 2.50 8.00
C LYS A 16 3.27 2.80 6.84
N LEU A 17 2.88 2.52 5.60
CA LEU A 17 3.65 2.89 4.40
C LEU A 17 3.80 4.42 4.28
N LYS A 18 2.74 5.18 4.56
CA LYS A 18 2.73 6.65 4.55
C LYS A 18 3.70 7.21 5.59
N GLN A 19 3.65 6.67 6.80
CA GLN A 19 4.58 7.01 7.88
C GLN A 19 6.02 6.66 7.51
N LYS A 20 6.24 5.52 6.86
CA LYS A 20 7.58 5.04 6.47
C LYS A 20 8.17 5.78 5.26
N PHE A 21 7.31 6.23 4.35
CA PHE A 21 7.68 6.92 3.13
C PHE A 21 7.05 8.30 3.09
N ALA A 22 7.78 9.31 3.55
CA ALA A 22 7.37 10.72 3.47
C ALA A 22 7.12 11.22 2.02
N ALA A 23 7.56 10.45 1.02
CA ALA A 23 7.25 10.70 -0.39
C ALA A 23 5.79 10.36 -0.76
N LEU A 24 5.09 9.56 0.05
CA LEU A 24 3.71 9.19 -0.18
C LEU A 24 2.80 10.23 0.46
N THR A 25 1.86 10.75 -0.32
CA THR A 25 0.84 11.67 0.17
C THR A 25 -0.50 10.95 0.24
N ASP A 26 -1.44 11.50 1.01
CA ASP A 26 -2.80 10.96 1.06
C ASP A 26 -3.42 10.85 -0.33
N ASN A 27 -3.06 11.73 -1.27
CA ASN A 27 -3.51 11.66 -2.66
C ASN A 27 -3.01 10.41 -3.42
N ASP A 28 -1.80 9.92 -3.12
CA ASP A 28 -1.29 8.67 -3.73
C ASP A 28 -1.91 7.43 -3.06
N MET A 29 -2.36 7.58 -1.83
CA MET A 29 -3.00 6.53 -1.04
C MET A 29 -4.52 6.50 -1.14
N LEU A 30 -5.12 7.47 -1.83
CA LEU A 30 -6.55 7.49 -2.15
C LEU A 30 -6.90 6.28 -3.02
N PHE A 31 -7.40 5.26 -2.36
CA PHE A 31 -7.85 4.03 -2.97
C PHE A 31 -9.36 4.07 -3.14
N LYS A 32 -9.84 3.84 -4.36
CA LYS A 32 -11.19 3.28 -4.55
C LYS A 32 -11.06 1.78 -4.45
N GLU A 33 -11.86 1.17 -3.58
CA GLU A 33 -11.86 -0.26 -3.32
C GLU A 33 -11.87 -1.05 -4.66
N GLY A 34 -10.77 -1.74 -4.98
CA GLY A 34 -10.61 -2.52 -6.21
C GLY A 34 -9.34 -2.26 -7.04
N THR A 35 -8.58 -1.18 -6.79
CA THR A 35 -7.46 -0.77 -7.66
C THR A 35 -6.06 -1.13 -7.13
N LYS A 36 -5.89 -2.25 -6.41
CA LYS A 36 -4.66 -2.52 -5.60
C LYS A 36 -3.41 -2.50 -6.46
N ASP A 37 -3.51 -3.07 -7.66
CA ASP A 37 -2.43 -3.05 -8.65
C ASP A 37 -2.09 -1.64 -9.13
N GLU A 38 -3.07 -0.76 -9.37
CA GLU A 38 -2.79 0.62 -9.78
C GLU A 38 -2.04 1.39 -8.69
N LEU A 39 -2.41 1.17 -7.43
CA LEU A 39 -1.77 1.82 -6.30
C LEU A 39 -0.32 1.32 -6.17
N ILE A 40 -0.09 0.01 -6.32
CA ILE A 40 1.27 -0.56 -6.39
C ILE A 40 2.06 0.06 -7.56
N THR A 41 1.49 0.17 -8.76
CA THR A 41 2.18 0.78 -9.91
C THR A 41 2.57 2.23 -9.64
N LYS A 42 1.68 3.04 -9.05
CA LYS A 42 2.01 4.41 -8.65
C LYS A 42 3.12 4.46 -7.61
N LEU A 43 3.06 3.57 -6.61
CA LEU A 43 4.11 3.45 -5.58
C LEU A 43 5.45 3.06 -6.21
N GLN A 44 5.46 2.18 -7.21
CA GLN A 44 6.70 1.81 -7.91
C GLN A 44 7.32 3.03 -8.60
N GLN A 45 6.52 3.84 -9.29
CA GLN A 45 6.99 5.04 -9.98
C GLN A 45 7.44 6.13 -8.99
N LYS A 46 6.72 6.29 -7.89
CA LYS A 46 6.98 7.36 -6.91
C LYS A 46 8.15 7.06 -5.98
N LEU A 47 8.24 5.82 -5.52
CA LEU A 47 9.31 5.35 -4.64
C LEU A 47 10.52 4.84 -5.40
N GLY A 48 10.42 4.64 -6.72
CA GLY A 48 11.46 4.01 -7.53
C GLY A 48 11.74 2.56 -7.13
N LYS A 49 10.77 1.90 -6.47
CA LYS A 49 10.91 0.52 -5.97
C LYS A 49 10.21 -0.47 -6.91
N THR A 50 10.67 -1.71 -6.90
CA THR A 50 9.98 -2.78 -7.62
C THR A 50 8.72 -3.22 -6.88
N LYS A 51 7.77 -3.83 -7.61
CA LYS A 51 6.56 -4.42 -7.02
C LYS A 51 6.90 -5.39 -5.89
N GLU A 52 7.91 -6.22 -6.07
CA GLU A 52 8.37 -7.17 -5.05
C GLU A 52 8.86 -6.49 -3.77
N GLU A 53 9.63 -5.42 -3.88
CA GLU A 53 10.09 -4.66 -2.72
C GLU A 53 8.92 -4.04 -1.95
N LEU A 54 7.95 -3.47 -2.66
CA LEU A 54 6.75 -2.92 -2.05
C LEU A 54 5.91 -4.01 -1.36
N LEU A 55 5.72 -5.15 -2.03
CA LEU A 55 5.01 -6.30 -1.47
C LEU A 55 5.71 -6.82 -0.21
N LYS A 56 7.04 -6.97 -0.22
CA LYS A 56 7.81 -7.34 0.98
C LYS A 56 7.63 -6.35 2.12
N ILE A 57 7.62 -5.05 1.81
CA ILE A 57 7.38 -4.03 2.83
C ILE A 57 5.97 -4.18 3.39
N ILE A 58 4.96 -4.32 2.53
CA ILE A 58 3.56 -4.53 2.93
C ILE A 58 3.40 -5.78 3.78
N GLU A 59 3.96 -6.91 3.35
CA GLU A 59 3.89 -8.18 4.06
C GLU A 59 4.65 -8.15 5.39
N GLY A 60 5.65 -7.29 5.53
CA GLY A 60 6.40 -7.08 6.77
C GLY A 60 5.83 -6.02 7.72
N LEU A 61 4.67 -5.42 7.39
CA LEU A 61 3.98 -4.37 8.18
C LEU A 61 2.73 -4.91 8.86
#